data_AF-A0A645DQW4-F1
#
_entry.id   AF-A0A645DQW4-F1
#
_cell.length_a   1.000
_cell.length_b   1.000
_cell.length_c   1.000
_cell.angle_alpha   90.00
_cell.angle_beta   90.00
_cell.angle_gamma   90.00
#
_symmetry.space_group_name_H-M   'P 1'
#
loop_
_entity.id
_entity.type
_entity.pdbx_description
1 polymer ?
#
loop_
_entity_poly.entity_id
_entity_poly.type
_entity_poly.pdbx_seq_one_letter_code
_entity_poly.pdbx_strand_id
1 'polypeptide(L)'
;MGGWHAFPTPEQLACVPTDELACLRAGYRTPYIAAAARLAAEGGLEGIGALPYSEAKIRLLAVPGIGEKVAGCILLFAGGYMEAFPVDVWIARAIDELYAGCLDPCTFTPYAGLAQQYLFYYIRQLSGAPGPEEYRQKL
;
A
#
# COMPACT_ATOMS: atom_id res chain seq x y z
N MET A 1 7.37 23.86 18.96
CA MET A 1 5.92 24.04 18.75
C MET A 1 5.42 22.84 17.97
N GLY A 2 4.54 22.03 18.55
CA GLY A 2 3.91 20.90 17.85
C GLY A 2 2.68 21.38 17.10
N GLY A 3 2.75 21.41 15.77
CA GLY A 3 1.63 21.70 14.88
C GLY A 3 1.26 20.47 14.06
N TRP A 4 0.07 20.49 13.45
CA TRP A 4 -0.36 19.47 12.49
C TRP A 4 0.11 19.84 11.09
N HIS A 5 0.59 18.85 10.34
CA HIS A 5 0.99 19.02 8.95
C HIS A 5 0.11 18.12 8.07
N ALA A 6 -0.50 18.69 7.04
CA ALA A 6 -1.19 17.90 6.02
C ALA A 6 -0.19 17.12 5.15
N PHE A 7 -0.64 16.04 4.52
CA PHE A 7 0.14 15.36 3.50
C PHE A 7 0.33 16.31 2.29
N PRO A 8 1.53 16.39 1.68
CA PRO A 8 1.79 17.31 0.57
C PRO A 8 0.96 16.94 -0.66
N THR A 9 0.60 17.94 -1.47
CA THR A 9 0.02 17.66 -2.80
C THR A 9 1.08 17.09 -3.74
N PRO A 10 0.67 16.40 -4.82
CA PRO A 10 1.59 15.95 -5.85
C PRO A 10 2.47 17.08 -6.41
N GLU A 11 1.90 18.25 -6.67
CA GLU A 11 2.59 19.42 -7.23
C GLU A 11 3.67 19.94 -6.28
N GLN A 12 3.33 20.03 -4.98
CA GLN A 12 4.29 20.43 -3.95
C GLN A 12 5.49 19.49 -3.92
N LEU A 13 5.28 18.19 -4.05
CA LEU A 13 6.36 17.20 -4.01
C LEU A 13 7.11 17.09 -5.35
N ALA A 14 6.44 17.30 -6.48
CA ALA A 14 7.02 17.28 -7.82
C ALA A 14 8.02 18.42 -8.06
N CYS A 15 7.80 19.58 -7.43
CA CYS A 15 8.68 20.75 -7.51
C CYS A 15 9.95 20.64 -6.65
N VAL A 16 10.06 19.65 -5.76
CA VAL A 16 11.24 19.48 -4.90
C VAL A 16 12.32 18.68 -5.64
N PRO A 17 13.57 19.16 -5.67
CA PRO A 17 14.70 18.40 -6.20
C PRO A 17 14.85 17.04 -5.49
N THR A 18 15.15 15.99 -6.24
CA THR A 18 15.15 14.60 -5.72
C THR A 18 16.19 14.40 -4.60
N ASP A 19 17.29 15.14 -4.65
CA ASP A 19 18.35 15.18 -3.63
C ASP A 19 17.90 15.85 -2.33
N GLU A 20 17.05 16.88 -2.41
CA GLU A 20 16.46 17.53 -1.23
C GLU A 20 15.42 16.65 -0.51
N LEU A 21 14.83 15.67 -1.22
CA LEU A 21 13.93 14.66 -0.62
C LEU A 21 14.66 13.65 0.28
N ALA A 22 15.99 13.71 0.39
CA ALA A 22 16.75 12.88 1.34
C ALA A 22 16.27 13.04 2.80
N CYS A 23 15.73 14.21 3.15
CA CYS A 23 15.15 14.48 4.47
C CYS A 23 13.98 13.56 4.83
N LEU A 24 13.28 12.97 3.84
CA LEU A 24 12.21 12.00 4.05
C LEU A 24 12.71 10.66 4.61
N ARG A 25 14.03 10.41 4.57
CA ARG A 25 14.65 9.14 4.97
C ARG A 25 14.05 7.91 4.26
N ALA A 26 13.57 8.10 3.02
CA ALA A 26 12.98 7.04 2.21
C ALA A 26 14.01 6.09 1.57
N GLY A 27 15.31 6.44 1.64
CA GLY A 27 16.42 5.65 1.13
C GLY A 27 16.31 5.46 -0.38
N TYR A 28 16.47 4.21 -0.85
CA TYR A 28 16.37 3.87 -2.27
C TYR A 28 14.98 4.18 -2.89
N ARG A 29 13.96 4.46 -2.07
CA ARG A 29 12.59 4.77 -2.54
C ARG A 29 12.40 6.24 -2.90
N THR A 30 13.32 7.13 -2.50
CA THR A 30 13.27 8.55 -2.85
C THR A 30 13.02 8.81 -4.34
N PRO A 31 13.75 8.18 -5.29
CA PRO A 31 13.48 8.37 -6.71
C PRO A 31 12.08 7.88 -7.14
N TYR A 32 11.53 6.83 -6.52
CA TYR A 32 10.18 6.34 -6.83
C TYR A 32 9.09 7.30 -6.34
N ILE A 33 9.27 7.86 -5.14
CA ILE A 33 8.36 8.88 -4.60
C ILE A 33 8.34 10.11 -5.51
N ALA A 34 9.53 10.60 -5.91
CA ALA A 34 9.63 11.75 -6.80
C ALA A 34 9.00 11.50 -8.18
N ALA A 35 9.20 10.29 -8.74
CA ALA A 35 8.57 9.89 -10.00
C ALA A 35 7.05 9.81 -9.89
N ALA A 36 6.53 9.19 -8.82
CA ALA A 36 5.10 9.09 -8.57
C ALA A 36 4.44 10.46 -8.37
N ALA A 37 5.12 11.38 -7.67
CA ALA A 37 4.65 12.75 -7.48
C ALA A 37 4.52 13.52 -8.80
N ARG A 38 5.53 13.44 -9.66
CA ARG A 38 5.51 14.05 -11.00
C ARG A 38 4.38 13.46 -11.86
N LEU A 39 4.28 12.14 -11.92
CA LEU A 39 3.21 11.46 -12.64
C LEU A 39 1.82 11.90 -12.15
N ALA A 40 1.63 12.02 -10.84
CA ALA A 40 0.37 12.45 -10.26
C ALA A 40 0.07 13.93 -10.54
N ALA A 41 1.05 14.82 -10.45
CA ALA A 41 0.91 16.24 -10.77
C ALA A 41 0.55 16.48 -12.26
N GLU A 42 0.96 15.57 -13.14
CA GLU A 42 0.61 15.56 -14.56
C GLU A 42 -0.74 14.87 -14.86
N GLY A 43 -1.48 14.44 -13.84
CA GLY A 43 -2.77 13.75 -13.97
C GLY A 43 -2.66 12.27 -14.34
N GLY A 44 -1.45 11.69 -14.36
CA GLY A 44 -1.20 10.30 -14.78
C GLY A 44 -1.80 9.21 -13.88
N LEU A 45 -2.30 9.58 -12.69
CA LEU A 45 -3.01 8.69 -11.78
C LEU A 45 -4.54 8.92 -11.73
N GLU A 46 -5.05 9.91 -12.46
CA GLU A 46 -6.48 10.21 -12.49
C GLU A 46 -7.27 9.07 -13.13
N GLY A 47 -8.50 8.87 -12.64
CA GLY A 47 -9.42 7.87 -13.19
C GLY A 47 -9.11 6.40 -12.88
N ILE A 48 -7.94 6.07 -12.30
CA ILE A 48 -7.57 4.67 -11.96
C ILE A 48 -8.63 4.01 -11.08
N GLY A 49 -9.22 4.75 -10.12
CA GLY A 49 -10.25 4.24 -9.22
C GLY A 49 -11.58 3.89 -9.89
N ALA A 50 -11.81 4.31 -11.14
CA ALA A 50 -13.04 4.04 -11.89
C ALA A 50 -12.89 2.92 -12.93
N LEU A 51 -11.67 2.38 -13.12
CA LEU A 51 -11.41 1.30 -14.05
C LEU A 51 -11.86 -0.06 -13.49
N PRO A 52 -11.99 -1.11 -14.32
CA PRO A 52 -12.03 -2.48 -13.81
C PRO A 52 -10.76 -2.82 -13.03
N TYR A 53 -10.86 -3.68 -12.01
CA TYR A 53 -9.74 -4.01 -11.12
C TYR A 53 -8.47 -4.44 -11.85
N SER A 54 -8.59 -5.30 -12.87
CA SER A 54 -7.44 -5.76 -13.66
C SER A 54 -6.74 -4.62 -14.39
N GLU A 55 -7.49 -3.70 -14.99
CA GLU A 55 -6.97 -2.54 -15.69
C GLU A 55 -6.35 -1.52 -14.73
N ALA A 56 -7.04 -1.23 -13.61
CA ALA A 56 -6.53 -0.37 -12.56
C ALA A 56 -5.19 -0.89 -12.01
N LYS A 57 -5.08 -2.21 -11.80
CA LYS A 57 -3.85 -2.87 -11.35
C LYS A 57 -2.73 -2.77 -12.38
N ILE A 58 -3.01 -2.99 -13.66
CA ILE A 58 -2.02 -2.84 -14.74
C ILE A 58 -1.47 -1.41 -14.77
N ARG A 59 -2.33 -0.40 -14.63
CA ARG A 59 -1.92 1.01 -14.61
C ARG A 59 -1.01 1.32 -13.42
N LEU A 60 -1.33 0.80 -12.24
CA LEU A 60 -0.49 0.98 -11.05
C LEU A 60 0.86 0.27 -11.16
N LEU A 61 0.91 -0.94 -11.74
CA LEU A 61 2.15 -1.68 -11.94
C LEU A 61 3.12 -1.00 -12.93
N ALA A 62 2.61 -0.13 -13.80
CA ALA A 62 3.45 0.68 -14.69
C ALA A 62 4.18 1.83 -13.96
N VAL A 63 3.78 2.16 -12.73
CA VAL A 63 4.41 3.23 -11.94
C VAL A 63 5.71 2.72 -11.28
N PRO A 64 6.86 3.39 -11.48
CA PRO A 64 8.12 2.96 -10.89
C PRO A 64 8.04 2.79 -9.37
N GLY A 65 8.47 1.64 -8.86
CA GLY A 65 8.45 1.31 -7.44
C GLY A 65 7.13 0.71 -6.93
N ILE A 66 6.10 0.58 -7.77
CA ILE A 66 4.85 -0.11 -7.44
C ILE A 66 4.88 -1.54 -7.98
N GLY A 67 5.00 -2.52 -7.09
CA GLY A 67 4.84 -3.95 -7.40
C GLY A 67 3.47 -4.49 -6.99
N GLU A 68 3.24 -5.78 -7.28
CA GLU A 68 2.00 -6.53 -7.00
C GLU A 68 1.35 -6.20 -5.65
N LYS A 69 2.13 -6.32 -4.56
CA LYS A 69 1.66 -6.03 -3.20
C LYS A 69 1.22 -4.57 -3.04
N VAL A 70 2.02 -3.63 -3.52
CA VAL A 70 1.76 -2.19 -3.36
C VAL A 70 0.54 -1.78 -4.18
N ALA A 71 0.44 -2.26 -5.42
CA ALA A 71 -0.74 -2.05 -6.26
C ALA A 71 -2.01 -2.58 -5.58
N GLY A 72 -1.96 -3.81 -5.04
CA GLY A 72 -3.08 -4.39 -4.29
C GLY A 72 -3.48 -3.56 -3.06
N CYS A 73 -2.51 -3.02 -2.32
CA CYS A 73 -2.79 -2.12 -1.20
C CYS A 73 -3.46 -0.81 -1.67
N ILE A 74 -2.99 -0.20 -2.76
CA ILE A 74 -3.58 1.05 -3.28
C ILE A 74 -5.03 0.80 -3.72
N LEU A 75 -5.27 -0.28 -4.47
CA LEU A 75 -6.61 -0.65 -4.93
C LEU A 75 -7.55 -0.96 -3.76
N LEU A 76 -7.08 -1.67 -2.74
CA LEU A 76 -7.90 -1.97 -1.58
C LEU A 76 -8.22 -0.71 -0.75
N PHE A 77 -7.20 0.06 -0.37
CA PHE A 77 -7.34 1.13 0.63
C PHE A 77 -7.81 2.45 0.05
N ALA A 78 -7.38 2.79 -1.16
CA ALA A 78 -7.75 4.04 -1.81
C ALA A 78 -8.82 3.82 -2.90
N GLY A 79 -8.75 2.71 -3.63
CA GLY A 79 -9.65 2.40 -4.74
C GLY A 79 -10.96 1.69 -4.34
N GLY A 80 -11.06 1.15 -3.12
CA GLY A 80 -12.25 0.45 -2.65
C GLY A 80 -12.51 -0.92 -3.31
N TYR A 81 -11.53 -1.49 -4.02
CA TYR A 81 -11.67 -2.79 -4.68
C TYR A 81 -11.64 -3.93 -3.66
N MET A 82 -12.81 -4.37 -3.19
CA MET A 82 -12.94 -5.41 -2.17
C MET A 82 -12.48 -6.81 -2.62
N GLU A 83 -12.28 -7.01 -3.92
CA GLU A 83 -11.66 -8.21 -4.48
C GLU A 83 -10.13 -8.22 -4.41
N ALA A 84 -9.49 -7.10 -4.06
CA ALA A 84 -8.03 -7.01 -3.95
C ALA A 84 -7.51 -7.80 -2.73
N PHE A 85 -6.51 -8.66 -2.93
CA PHE A 85 -5.88 -9.47 -1.87
C PHE A 85 -4.34 -9.28 -1.89
N PRO A 86 -3.82 -8.18 -1.33
CA PRO A 86 -2.37 -7.94 -1.31
C PRO A 86 -1.65 -8.93 -0.39
N VAL A 87 -0.69 -9.66 -0.94
CA VAL A 87 0.14 -10.63 -0.20
C VAL A 87 1.47 -9.99 0.18
N ASP A 88 1.72 -9.84 1.48
CA ASP A 88 3.03 -9.53 2.03
C ASP A 88 3.58 -10.72 2.83
N VAL A 89 4.70 -10.53 3.52
CA VAL A 89 5.33 -11.61 4.31
C VAL A 89 4.43 -12.13 5.45
N TRP A 90 3.53 -11.31 5.99
CA TRP A 90 2.61 -11.72 7.06
C TRP A 90 1.44 -12.52 6.49
N ILE A 91 0.88 -12.07 5.37
CA ILE A 91 -0.16 -12.83 4.67
C ILE A 91 0.38 -14.14 4.13
N ALA A 92 1.58 -14.16 3.54
CA ALA A 92 2.23 -15.40 3.10
C ALA A 92 2.35 -16.38 4.27
N ARG A 93 2.82 -15.92 5.42
CA ARG A 93 2.88 -16.72 6.64
C ARG A 93 1.50 -17.20 7.12
N ALA A 94 0.48 -16.36 7.04
CA ALA A 94 -0.88 -16.76 7.40
C ALA A 94 -1.44 -17.85 6.46
N ILE A 95 -1.12 -17.78 5.16
CA ILE A 95 -1.48 -18.81 4.17
C ILE A 95 -0.78 -20.14 4.52
N ASP A 96 0.51 -20.08 4.83
CA ASP A 96 1.28 -21.28 5.21
C ASP A 96 0.75 -21.93 6.50
N GLU A 97 0.54 -21.12 7.56
CA GLU A 97 0.17 -21.64 8.88
C GLU A 97 -1.31 -22.04 9.00
N LEU A 98 -2.23 -21.29 8.38
CA LEU A 98 -3.67 -21.48 8.58
C LEU A 98 -4.33 -22.27 7.45
N TYR A 99 -3.72 -22.27 6.25
CA TYR A 99 -4.26 -22.90 5.05
C TYR A 99 -3.32 -23.93 4.44
N ALA A 100 -2.28 -24.36 5.16
CA ALA A 100 -1.28 -25.32 4.71
C ALA A 100 -0.65 -24.95 3.35
N GLY A 101 -0.43 -23.65 3.13
CA GLY A 101 0.14 -23.12 1.88
C GLY A 101 -0.86 -23.00 0.72
N CYS A 102 -2.12 -23.42 0.91
CA CYS A 102 -3.11 -23.54 -0.13
C CYS A 102 -4.32 -22.64 0.15
N LEU A 103 -4.24 -21.38 -0.27
CA LEU A 103 -5.36 -20.45 -0.23
C LEU A 103 -5.61 -19.83 -1.61
N ASP A 104 -6.82 -20.02 -2.13
CA ASP A 104 -7.34 -19.22 -3.24
C ASP A 104 -8.15 -18.04 -2.67
N PRO A 105 -7.67 -16.79 -2.81
CA PRO A 105 -8.41 -15.60 -2.38
C PRO A 105 -9.81 -15.47 -2.96
N CYS A 106 -10.09 -16.09 -4.11
CA CYS A 106 -11.42 -16.06 -4.73
C CYS A 106 -12.49 -16.75 -3.87
N THR A 107 -12.09 -17.59 -2.91
CA THR A 107 -12.98 -18.18 -1.90
C THR A 107 -13.67 -17.10 -1.05
N PHE A 108 -13.06 -15.92 -0.93
CA PHE A 108 -13.60 -14.80 -0.16
C PHE A 108 -14.34 -13.77 -1.01
N THR A 109 -14.46 -13.96 -2.33
CA THR A 109 -15.16 -13.04 -3.23
C THR A 109 -16.61 -12.83 -2.76
N PRO A 110 -17.12 -11.58 -2.75
CA PRO A 110 -16.49 -10.35 -3.26
C PRO A 110 -15.62 -9.59 -2.22
N TYR A 111 -15.37 -10.17 -1.04
CA TYR A 111 -14.75 -9.51 0.11
C TYR A 111 -13.35 -10.03 0.45
N ALA A 112 -12.56 -10.42 -0.55
CA ALA A 112 -11.20 -10.92 -0.36
C ALA A 112 -10.31 -9.93 0.40
N GLY A 113 -10.40 -8.64 0.10
CA GLY A 113 -9.66 -7.60 0.81
C GLY A 113 -10.04 -7.48 2.28
N LEU A 114 -11.32 -7.67 2.63
CA LEU A 114 -11.75 -7.68 4.02
C LEU A 114 -11.18 -8.90 4.77
N ALA A 115 -11.25 -10.09 4.15
CA ALA A 115 -10.64 -11.29 4.71
C ALA A 115 -9.12 -11.11 4.91
N GLN A 116 -8.44 -10.51 3.93
CA GLN A 116 -7.01 -10.19 4.01
C GLN A 116 -6.69 -9.29 5.23
N GLN A 117 -7.52 -8.28 5.52
CA GLN A 117 -7.32 -7.42 6.70
C GLN A 117 -7.43 -8.20 8.02
N TYR A 118 -8.42 -9.09 8.15
CA TYR A 118 -8.56 -9.94 9.34
C TYR A 118 -7.39 -10.90 9.50
N LEU A 119 -6.97 -11.56 8.41
CA LEU A 119 -5.81 -12.45 8.42
C LEU A 119 -4.53 -11.70 8.83
N PHE A 120 -4.30 -10.52 8.26
CA PHE A 120 -3.16 -9.68 8.60
C PHE A 120 -3.16 -9.28 10.08
N TYR A 121 -4.30 -8.82 10.59
CA TYR A 121 -4.44 -8.45 12.00
C TYR A 121 -4.17 -9.65 12.92
N TYR A 122 -4.79 -10.79 12.63
CA TYR A 122 -4.67 -12.00 13.43
C TYR A 122 -3.23 -12.52 13.49
N ILE A 123 -2.56 -12.67 12.34
CA ILE A 123 -1.21 -13.25 12.29
C ILE A 123 -0.17 -12.34 12.95
N ARG A 124 -0.36 -11.01 12.90
CA ARG A 124 0.50 -10.05 13.59
C ARG A 124 0.32 -10.12 15.11
N GLN A 125 -0.91 -10.29 15.60
CA GLN A 125 -1.20 -10.43 17.03
C GLN A 125 -0.66 -11.74 17.60
N LEU A 126 -0.83 -12.86 16.89
CA LEU A 126 -0.29 -14.17 17.32
C LEU A 126 1.24 -14.18 17.45
N SER A 127 1.93 -13.41 16.61
CA SER A 127 3.39 -13.40 16.58
C SER A 127 4.03 -12.54 17.68
N GLY A 128 3.24 -12.03 18.64
CA GLY A 128 3.72 -11.10 19.67
C GLY A 128 4.27 -9.81 19.07
N ALA A 129 3.87 -9.46 17.83
CA ALA A 129 4.31 -8.22 17.22
C ALA A 129 3.63 -7.07 17.97
N PRO A 130 4.35 -5.97 18.25
CA PRO A 130 3.85 -4.90 19.10
C PRO A 130 2.50 -4.39 18.61
N GLY A 131 1.54 -4.27 19.52
CA GLY A 131 0.21 -3.74 19.23
C GLY A 131 0.27 -2.24 18.88
N PRO A 132 -0.78 -1.67 18.25
CA PRO A 132 -0.82 -0.24 17.89
C PRO A 132 -0.53 0.72 19.07
N GLU A 133 -0.86 0.33 20.30
CA GLU A 133 -0.61 1.11 21.53
C GLU A 133 0.87 1.14 21.93
N GLU A 134 1.62 0.07 21.69
CA GLU A 134 3.06 0.02 21.99
C GLU A 134 3.89 0.91 21.07
N TYR A 135 3.38 1.22 19.86
CA TYR A 135 4.02 2.19 18.97
C TYR A 135 3.84 3.64 19.44
N ARG A 136 2.70 3.97 20.09
CA ARG A 136 2.47 5.33 20.62
C ARG A 136 3.37 5.69 21.80
N GLN A 137 3.87 4.70 22.53
CA GLN A 137 4.79 4.89 23.64
C GLN A 137 6.26 5.08 23.21
N LYS A 138 6.56 4.91 21.91
CA LYS A 138 7.91 5.03 21.33
C LYS A 138 8.10 6.30 20.49
N LEU A 139 7.14 7.22 20.51
CA LEU A 139 7.22 8.57 19.97
C LEU A 139 7.31 9.57 21.12
#